data_AF-A0A8J2YFX4-F1
#
_entry.id   AF-A0A8J2YFX4-F1
#
_cell.length_a   1.000
_cell.length_b   1.000
_cell.length_c   1.000
_cell.angle_alpha   90.00
_cell.angle_beta   90.00
_cell.angle_gamma   90.00
#
_symmetry.space_group_name_H-M   'P 1'
#
loop_
_entity.id
_entity.type
_entity.pdbx_description
1 polymer ?
#
loop_
_entity_poly.entity_id
_entity_poly.type
_entity_poly.pdbx_seq_one_letter_code
_entity_poly.pdbx_strand_id
1 'polypeptide(L)'
;MGSIQIPCKVISPMFSYGNGKGIKKLEPRPTELKGLLRYVYRIASVESDTEKLYKWETALFGGQTSGATEKAKIKASPLRLQFQENKSRRCKGKQSLRRHVDKNTNGNGCMPCYLPGMMFDITLSMLPRTEYKPITSGMPEKKNLMSWYQDLFLLSMVIGGIGRRTRRARGCMTTQMLKEISRKELSEWITQRLNIICGCEAYQTQEDIVDASLSPNQITNRPVIEQIRIGRPISNVDDYLMKIDNAAHKTRAIKRDKYATGFTKQKQKQKQNGKPKHRSKCLPNRLASPAIVSLVEIKEGLFPVYTLVKAIYNGEPLDLERQERMQFLQDIEVGE
;
A
#
# COMPACT_ATOMS: atom_id res chain seq x y z
N MET A 1 -24.40 17.61 0.40
CA MET A 1 -23.75 16.31 0.10
C MET A 1 -22.32 16.60 -0.33
N GLY A 2 -21.32 15.94 0.24
CA GLY A 2 -19.92 16.26 -0.04
C GLY A 2 -19.42 15.56 -1.31
N SER A 3 -18.73 16.33 -2.16
CA SER A 3 -17.77 15.82 -3.13
C SER A 3 -16.52 16.67 -3.05
N ILE A 4 -15.34 16.07 -3.16
CA ILE A 4 -14.06 16.78 -3.13
C ILE A 4 -13.26 16.31 -4.33
N GLN A 5 -12.79 17.26 -5.13
CA GLN A 5 -11.90 17.01 -6.26
C GLN A 5 -10.48 17.37 -5.85
N ILE A 6 -9.55 16.44 -6.06
CA ILE A 6 -8.16 16.54 -5.62
C ILE A 6 -7.26 16.34 -6.84
N PRO A 7 -6.60 17.41 -7.34
CA PRO A 7 -5.57 17.30 -8.35
C PRO A 7 -4.37 16.53 -7.80
N CYS A 8 -3.93 15.52 -8.53
CA CYS A 8 -2.85 14.62 -8.15
C CYS A 8 -1.80 14.54 -9.26
N LYS A 9 -0.53 14.51 -8.87
CA LYS A 9 0.63 14.38 -9.76
C LYS A 9 1.35 13.06 -9.49
N VAL A 10 1.63 12.27 -10.52
CA VAL A 10 2.49 11.08 -10.43
C VAL A 10 3.92 11.52 -10.14
N ILE A 11 4.55 10.93 -9.11
CA ILE A 11 5.95 11.24 -8.73
C ILE A 11 6.90 10.08 -9.04
N SER A 12 6.39 8.86 -9.19
CA SER A 12 7.17 7.71 -9.64
C SER A 12 6.42 6.89 -10.70
N PRO A 13 7.13 6.18 -11.59
CA PRO A 13 6.52 5.50 -12.73
C PRO A 13 5.35 4.60 -12.31
N MET A 14 4.17 4.83 -12.91
CA MET A 14 2.94 4.15 -12.56
C MET A 14 2.53 3.15 -13.64
N PHE A 15 2.58 1.87 -13.29
CA PHE A 15 2.23 0.76 -14.17
C PHE A 15 0.79 0.28 -13.88
N SER A 16 -0.20 1.03 -14.37
CA SER A 16 -1.64 0.72 -14.21
C SER A 16 -2.25 0.33 -15.54
N TYR A 17 -2.93 -0.82 -15.59
CA TYR A 17 -3.46 -1.39 -16.84
C TYR A 17 -4.90 -1.84 -16.73
N GLY A 18 -5.60 -1.70 -17.86
CA GLY A 18 -6.92 -2.24 -18.12
C GLY A 18 -7.00 -3.78 -18.10
N ASN A 19 -8.22 -4.32 -18.13
CA ASN A 19 -8.52 -5.74 -18.38
C ASN A 19 -8.64 -6.02 -19.89
N GLY A 20 -8.21 -5.07 -20.72
CA GLY A 20 -8.18 -5.24 -22.17
C GLY A 20 -7.22 -6.36 -22.56
N LYS A 21 -7.49 -7.02 -23.68
CA LYS A 21 -6.64 -8.10 -24.24
C LYS A 21 -5.24 -7.54 -24.56
N GLY A 22 -4.33 -7.59 -23.59
CA GLY A 22 -2.91 -7.21 -23.70
C GLY A 22 -2.47 -6.12 -22.71
N ILE A 23 -1.24 -6.27 -22.16
CA ILE A 23 -0.58 -5.33 -21.22
C ILE A 23 -0.10 -4.05 -21.94
N LYS A 24 -0.93 -3.48 -22.81
CA LYS A 24 -0.54 -2.39 -23.72
C LYS A 24 -1.28 -1.08 -23.47
N LYS A 25 -2.51 -1.13 -22.95
CA LYS A 25 -3.31 0.09 -22.73
C LYS A 25 -3.22 0.54 -21.27
N LEU A 26 -2.60 1.70 -21.07
CA LEU A 26 -2.62 2.41 -19.80
C LEU A 26 -4.04 2.89 -19.51
N GLU A 27 -4.48 2.63 -18.29
CA GLU A 27 -5.80 3.00 -17.80
C GLU A 27 -5.67 3.29 -16.31
N PRO A 28 -6.02 4.49 -15.82
CA PRO A 28 -6.06 4.76 -14.39
C PRO A 28 -7.32 4.12 -13.83
N ARG A 29 -7.20 3.40 -12.71
CA ARG A 29 -8.29 2.57 -12.20
C ARG A 29 -8.74 3.04 -10.83
N PRO A 30 -9.97 3.59 -10.71
CA PRO A 30 -10.56 3.89 -9.40
C PRO A 30 -10.58 2.68 -8.47
N THR A 31 -10.66 1.46 -9.02
CA THR A 31 -10.61 0.21 -8.26
C THR A 31 -9.25 -0.06 -7.62
N GLU A 32 -8.14 0.32 -8.27
CA GLU A 32 -6.80 0.20 -7.69
C GLU A 32 -6.63 1.17 -6.51
N LEU A 33 -7.07 2.43 -6.68
CA LEU A 33 -7.07 3.39 -5.57
C LEU A 33 -7.95 2.90 -4.43
N LYS A 34 -9.17 2.43 -4.71
CA LYS A 34 -10.05 1.87 -3.68
C LYS A 34 -9.40 0.70 -2.95
N GLY A 35 -8.69 -0.16 -3.69
CA GLY A 35 -7.92 -1.26 -3.12
C GLY A 35 -6.82 -0.77 -2.17
N LEU A 36 -6.11 0.29 -2.55
CA LEU A 36 -5.10 0.93 -1.70
C LEU A 36 -5.74 1.52 -0.42
N LEU A 37 -6.81 2.32 -0.53
CA LEU A 37 -7.52 2.89 0.63
C LEU A 37 -7.94 1.79 1.62
N ARG A 38 -8.54 0.72 1.09
CA ARG A 38 -9.00 -0.43 1.87
C ARG A 38 -7.84 -1.18 2.53
N TYR A 39 -6.72 -1.33 1.82
CA TYR A 39 -5.50 -1.93 2.37
C TYR A 39 -4.91 -1.08 3.49
N VAL A 40 -4.78 0.23 3.28
CA VAL A 40 -4.24 1.19 4.27
C VAL A 40 -5.11 1.21 5.52
N TYR A 41 -6.43 1.29 5.38
CA TYR A 41 -7.36 1.18 6.51
C TYR A 41 -7.11 -0.08 7.33
N ARG A 42 -6.99 -1.25 6.67
CA ARG A 42 -6.73 -2.51 7.36
C ARG A 42 -5.40 -2.48 8.12
N ILE A 43 -4.30 -2.10 7.48
CA ILE A 43 -2.99 -2.12 8.16
C ILE A 43 -2.85 -1.04 9.23
N ALA A 44 -3.59 0.09 9.11
CA ALA A 44 -3.64 1.13 10.13
C ALA A 44 -4.50 0.75 11.33
N SER A 45 -5.57 -0.03 11.13
CA SER A 45 -6.38 -0.51 12.25
C SER A 45 -5.58 -1.50 13.11
N VAL A 46 -5.66 -1.37 14.42
CA VAL A 46 -5.06 -2.32 15.38
C VAL A 46 -6.06 -3.34 15.94
N GLU A 47 -7.31 -3.32 15.46
CA GLU A 47 -8.36 -4.28 15.87
C GLU A 47 -7.91 -5.73 15.62
N SER A 48 -7.90 -6.53 16.68
CA SER A 48 -7.49 -7.93 16.67
C SER A 48 -8.60 -8.86 16.19
N ASP A 49 -9.86 -8.51 16.43
CA ASP A 49 -11.01 -9.28 15.94
C ASP A 49 -11.19 -9.05 14.43
N THR A 50 -10.82 -10.05 13.64
CA THR A 50 -10.92 -10.00 12.18
C THR A 50 -12.35 -9.93 11.66
N GLU A 51 -13.32 -10.51 12.38
CA GLU A 51 -14.73 -10.43 11.98
C GLU A 51 -15.28 -9.02 12.19
N LYS A 52 -14.93 -8.41 13.32
CA LYS A 52 -15.29 -7.03 13.64
C LYS A 52 -14.68 -6.05 12.64
N LEU A 53 -13.38 -6.21 12.36
CA LEU A 53 -12.70 -5.41 11.33
C LEU A 53 -13.36 -5.58 9.95
N TYR A 54 -13.71 -6.81 9.56
CA TYR A 54 -14.39 -7.08 8.28
C TYR A 54 -15.76 -6.39 8.20
N LYS A 55 -16.54 -6.41 9.29
CA LYS A 55 -17.83 -5.69 9.37
C LYS A 55 -17.63 -4.18 9.19
N TRP A 56 -16.63 -3.58 9.84
CA TRP A 56 -16.31 -2.16 9.69
C TRP A 56 -15.83 -1.81 8.28
N GLU A 57 -14.91 -2.60 7.73
CA GLU A 57 -14.41 -2.46 6.37
C GLU A 57 -15.55 -2.53 5.34
N THR A 58 -16.49 -3.46 5.53
CA THR A 58 -17.67 -3.60 4.67
C THR A 58 -18.61 -2.40 4.80
N ALA A 59 -18.75 -1.82 5.98
CA ALA A 59 -19.53 -0.61 6.17
C ALA A 59 -18.91 0.62 5.47
N LEU A 60 -17.58 0.71 5.42
CA LEU A 60 -16.84 1.82 4.80
C LEU A 60 -16.63 1.65 3.29
N PHE A 61 -16.43 0.44 2.79
CA PHE A 61 -16.04 0.21 1.38
C PHE A 61 -17.05 -0.61 0.59
N GLY A 62 -18.11 -1.08 1.23
CA GLY A 62 -19.03 -2.06 0.67
C GLY A 62 -18.43 -3.46 0.63
N GLY A 63 -19.28 -4.44 0.35
CA GLY A 63 -18.90 -5.84 0.35
C GLY A 63 -20.10 -6.77 0.44
N GLN A 64 -19.81 -8.06 0.56
CA GLN A 64 -20.82 -9.08 0.73
C GLN A 64 -20.85 -9.47 2.20
N THR A 65 -21.99 -9.26 2.87
CA THR A 65 -22.20 -9.79 4.22
C THR A 65 -22.89 -11.14 4.10
N SER A 66 -22.21 -12.20 4.52
CA SER A 66 -22.78 -13.54 4.67
C SER A 66 -22.89 -13.86 6.15
N GLY A 67 -24.11 -14.01 6.65
CA GLY A 67 -24.38 -14.71 7.91
C GLY A 67 -24.52 -16.21 7.62
N ALA A 68 -24.15 -17.07 8.57
CA ALA A 68 -24.22 -18.53 8.42
C ALA A 68 -25.62 -19.08 8.03
N THR A 69 -26.67 -18.27 8.21
CA THR A 69 -28.07 -18.62 7.98
C THR A 69 -28.83 -17.65 7.06
N GLU A 70 -28.21 -16.55 6.59
CA GLU A 70 -28.89 -15.54 5.76
C GLU A 70 -28.32 -15.45 4.34
N LYS A 71 -29.22 -15.23 3.36
CA LYS A 71 -28.85 -14.90 1.97
C LYS A 71 -27.87 -13.72 1.98
N ALA A 72 -26.78 -13.86 1.25
CA ALA A 72 -25.75 -12.84 1.21
C ALA A 72 -26.30 -11.49 0.73
N LYS A 73 -26.29 -10.49 1.62
CA LYS A 73 -26.69 -9.12 1.29
C LYS A 73 -25.48 -8.39 0.73
N ILE A 74 -25.62 -7.79 -0.45
CA ILE A 74 -24.59 -6.96 -1.07
C ILE A 74 -24.77 -5.54 -0.55
N LYS A 75 -23.77 -5.03 0.19
CA LYS A 75 -23.73 -3.65 0.66
C LYS A 75 -22.94 -2.80 -0.32
N ALA A 76 -23.58 -1.79 -0.90
CA ALA A 76 -22.91 -0.81 -1.73
C ALA A 76 -21.94 0.04 -0.90
N SER A 77 -20.83 0.44 -1.53
CA SER A 77 -19.85 1.34 -0.94
C SER A 77 -20.42 2.73 -0.76
N PRO A 78 -20.34 3.35 0.43
CA PRO A 78 -20.71 4.76 0.58
C PRO A 78 -19.77 5.71 -0.19
N LEU A 79 -18.51 5.32 -0.37
CA LEU A 79 -17.54 6.06 -1.18
C LEU A 79 -17.64 5.71 -2.68
N ARG A 80 -17.72 6.73 -3.53
CA ARG A 80 -17.51 6.67 -4.98
C ARG A 80 -16.26 7.46 -5.36
N LEU A 81 -15.40 6.82 -6.14
CA LEU A 81 -14.16 7.40 -6.67
C LEU A 81 -14.28 7.59 -8.18
N GLN A 82 -13.79 8.71 -8.67
CA GLN A 82 -13.65 8.97 -10.11
C GLN A 82 -12.21 9.41 -10.40
N PHE A 83 -11.68 8.95 -11.53
CA PHE A 83 -10.38 9.35 -12.05
C PHE A 83 -10.60 10.03 -13.39
N GLN A 84 -10.12 11.26 -13.50
CA GLN A 84 -10.06 11.98 -14.76
C GLN A 84 -8.59 12.21 -15.13
N GLU A 85 -8.20 11.65 -16.27
CA GLU A 85 -6.86 11.80 -16.80
C GLU A 85 -6.74 13.15 -17.53
N ASN A 86 -5.74 13.97 -17.16
CA ASN A 86 -5.41 15.15 -17.95
C ASN A 86 -4.58 14.72 -19.17
N LYS A 87 -5.10 14.92 -20.38
CA LYS A 87 -4.68 14.25 -21.63
C LYS A 87 -3.34 14.75 -22.23
N SER A 88 -2.29 14.88 -21.41
CA SER A 88 -0.94 15.17 -21.91
C SER A 88 -0.25 13.89 -22.41
N ARG A 89 0.04 13.80 -23.72
CA ARG A 89 0.75 12.65 -24.32
C ARG A 89 2.20 12.51 -23.81
N ARG A 90 2.84 13.61 -23.40
CA ARG A 90 4.26 13.62 -22.96
C ARG A 90 4.50 12.83 -21.67
N CYS A 91 3.45 12.57 -20.88
CA CYS A 91 3.55 11.92 -19.59
C CYS A 91 3.23 10.41 -19.64
N LYS A 92 3.26 9.80 -20.83
CA LYS A 92 3.16 8.35 -21.04
C LYS A 92 4.41 7.86 -21.75
N GLY A 93 4.98 6.76 -21.26
CA GLY A 93 6.21 6.21 -21.83
C GLY A 93 6.33 4.72 -21.59
N LYS A 94 7.52 4.17 -21.83
CA LYS A 94 7.85 2.78 -21.49
C LYS A 94 9.05 2.77 -20.55
N GLN A 95 8.97 1.97 -19.49
CA GLN A 95 10.07 1.80 -18.55
C GLN A 95 10.16 0.37 -18.05
N SER A 96 11.34 -0.04 -17.59
CA SER A 96 11.52 -1.37 -17.01
C SER A 96 10.88 -1.44 -15.62
N LEU A 97 10.21 -2.57 -15.35
CA LEU A 97 9.65 -2.86 -14.02
C LEU A 97 10.73 -3.17 -12.97
N ARG A 98 11.97 -3.50 -13.39
CA ARG A 98 13.16 -3.58 -12.52
C ARG A 98 14.34 -2.86 -13.17
N ARG A 99 14.96 -1.92 -12.47
CA ARG A 99 16.03 -1.07 -13.02
C ARG A 99 17.39 -1.78 -13.10
N HIS A 100 17.68 -2.72 -12.20
CA HIS A 100 19.00 -3.39 -12.12
C HIS A 100 19.24 -4.53 -13.11
N VAL A 101 18.23 -4.98 -13.85
CA VAL A 101 18.39 -6.14 -14.74
C VAL A 101 18.79 -5.61 -16.12
N ASP A 102 19.94 -6.08 -16.63
CA ASP A 102 20.49 -5.68 -17.92
C ASP A 102 19.48 -5.78 -19.06
N LYS A 103 19.50 -4.75 -19.91
CA LYS A 103 18.71 -4.66 -21.16
C LYS A 103 18.96 -5.83 -22.11
N ASN A 104 20.10 -6.52 -21.96
CA ASN A 104 20.53 -7.64 -22.81
C ASN A 104 19.93 -8.99 -22.41
N THR A 105 19.20 -9.07 -21.30
CA THR A 105 18.41 -10.28 -20.99
C THR A 105 17.01 -10.13 -21.58
N ASN A 106 16.60 -11.08 -22.43
CA ASN A 106 15.29 -11.16 -23.10
C ASN A 106 14.04 -11.13 -22.17
N GLY A 107 14.20 -10.87 -20.86
CA GLY A 107 13.17 -11.02 -19.84
C GLY A 107 12.62 -9.72 -19.22
N ASN A 108 13.28 -8.57 -19.35
CA ASN A 108 12.81 -7.32 -18.74
C ASN A 108 12.23 -6.36 -19.79
N GLY A 109 11.10 -6.77 -20.37
CA GLY A 109 10.38 -5.95 -21.34
C GLY A 109 10.00 -4.59 -20.74
N CYS A 110 10.40 -3.51 -21.41
CA CYS A 110 9.93 -2.16 -21.09
C CYS A 110 8.40 -2.14 -21.21
N MET A 111 7.72 -1.77 -20.13
CA MET A 111 6.27 -1.77 -20.05
C MET A 111 5.74 -0.34 -20.17
N PRO A 112 4.58 -0.12 -20.84
CA PRO A 112 3.94 1.19 -20.83
C PRO A 112 3.67 1.65 -19.39
N CYS A 113 3.90 2.91 -19.08
CA CYS A 113 3.64 3.50 -17.76
C CYS A 113 3.26 4.97 -17.90
N TYR A 114 2.57 5.50 -16.88
CA TYR A 114 2.52 6.93 -16.67
C TYR A 114 3.85 7.37 -16.05
N LEU A 115 4.47 8.37 -16.66
CA LEU A 115 5.73 8.93 -16.22
C LEU A 115 5.50 9.94 -15.09
N PRO A 116 6.52 10.23 -14.26
CA PRO A 116 6.47 11.35 -13.32
C PRO A 116 6.02 12.65 -14.01
N GLY A 117 5.18 13.43 -13.33
CA GLY A 117 4.55 14.65 -13.86
C GLY A 117 3.16 14.43 -14.48
N MET A 118 2.71 13.19 -14.67
CA MET A 118 1.33 12.92 -15.11
C MET A 118 0.31 13.46 -14.10
N MET A 119 -0.69 14.19 -14.57
CA MET A 119 -1.74 14.78 -13.73
C MET A 119 -3.06 14.00 -13.84
N PHE A 120 -3.71 13.79 -12.70
CA PHE A 120 -5.05 13.23 -12.57
C PHE A 120 -5.91 14.10 -11.66
N ASP A 121 -7.17 14.28 -12.03
CA ASP A 121 -8.17 14.81 -11.11
C ASP A 121 -8.90 13.63 -10.47
N ILE A 122 -8.80 13.50 -9.15
CA ILE A 122 -9.43 12.43 -8.39
C ILE A 122 -10.59 13.01 -7.60
N THR A 123 -11.80 12.51 -7.87
CA THR A 123 -13.01 12.96 -7.17
C THR A 123 -13.46 11.91 -6.17
N LEU A 124 -13.54 12.29 -4.89
CA LEU A 124 -14.15 11.54 -3.80
C LEU A 124 -15.58 12.06 -3.63
N SER A 125 -16.57 11.18 -3.64
CA SER A 125 -17.98 11.55 -3.49
C SER A 125 -18.73 10.53 -2.64
N MET A 126 -19.68 11.02 -1.86
CA MET A 126 -20.57 10.18 -1.05
C MET A 126 -21.82 9.80 -1.83
N LEU A 127 -22.19 8.51 -1.84
CA LEU A 127 -23.43 8.06 -2.47
C LEU A 127 -24.65 8.49 -1.64
N PRO A 128 -25.60 9.26 -2.20
CA PRO A 128 -26.74 9.84 -1.45
C PRO A 128 -27.61 8.81 -0.72
N ARG A 129 -27.77 7.63 -1.33
CA ARG A 129 -28.68 6.57 -0.87
C ARG A 129 -28.00 5.49 -0.03
N THR A 130 -26.73 5.68 0.36
CA THR A 130 -26.05 4.68 1.20
C THR A 130 -26.37 4.89 2.66
N GLU A 131 -26.98 3.87 3.27
CA GLU A 131 -27.17 3.78 4.72
C GLU A 131 -25.83 3.48 5.40
N TYR A 132 -24.99 4.51 5.49
CA TYR A 132 -23.88 4.49 6.42
C TYR A 132 -24.40 4.76 7.83
N LYS A 133 -24.22 3.79 8.72
CA LYS A 133 -24.44 3.88 10.16
C LYS A 133 -23.15 3.45 10.83
N PRO A 134 -22.52 4.28 11.69
CA PRO A 134 -21.39 3.87 12.50
C PRO A 134 -21.81 2.65 13.32
N ILE A 135 -21.00 1.59 13.29
CA ILE A 135 -21.30 0.36 14.02
C ILE A 135 -20.70 0.41 15.43
N THR A 136 -19.69 1.26 15.64
CA THR A 136 -18.98 1.43 16.92
C THR A 136 -18.48 2.87 17.08
N SER A 137 -18.07 3.23 18.30
CA SER A 137 -17.52 4.55 18.64
C SER A 137 -16.21 4.89 17.90
N GLY A 138 -15.44 3.89 17.48
CA GLY A 138 -14.21 4.10 16.70
C GLY A 138 -14.43 4.39 15.21
N MET A 139 -15.68 4.34 14.72
CA MET A 139 -15.99 4.65 13.33
C MET A 139 -16.36 6.14 13.18
N PRO A 140 -15.99 6.80 12.06
CA PRO A 140 -16.34 8.18 11.85
C PRO A 140 -17.86 8.36 11.79
N GLU A 141 -18.37 9.42 12.42
CA GLU A 141 -19.76 9.82 12.25
C GLU A 141 -20.07 10.17 10.79
N LYS A 142 -21.32 9.98 10.36
CA LYS A 142 -21.74 10.26 8.97
C LYS A 142 -21.40 11.69 8.53
N LYS A 143 -21.50 12.68 9.43
CA LYS A 143 -21.19 14.09 9.17
C LYS A 143 -19.70 14.33 8.87
N ASN A 144 -18.81 13.54 9.50
CA ASN A 144 -17.36 13.64 9.37
C ASN A 144 -16.77 12.64 8.35
N LEU A 145 -17.59 11.73 7.83
CA LEU A 145 -17.14 10.62 6.99
C LEU A 145 -16.40 11.06 5.71
N MET A 146 -16.78 12.19 5.11
CA MET A 146 -16.05 12.70 3.95
C MET A 146 -14.64 13.18 4.30
N SER A 147 -14.49 13.93 5.41
CA SER A 147 -13.17 14.34 5.91
C SER A 147 -12.32 13.11 6.23
N TRP A 148 -12.92 12.11 6.87
CA TRP A 148 -12.24 10.85 7.16
C TRP A 148 -11.74 10.14 5.89
N TYR A 149 -12.51 10.11 4.80
CA TYR A 149 -12.04 9.56 3.53
C TYR A 149 -10.93 10.40 2.89
N GLN A 150 -10.97 11.73 3.05
CA GLN A 150 -9.90 12.60 2.60
C GLN A 150 -8.61 12.32 3.38
N ASP A 151 -8.66 12.18 4.71
CA ASP A 151 -7.51 11.81 5.54
C ASP A 151 -6.96 10.43 5.15
N LEU A 152 -7.83 9.44 4.96
CA LEU A 152 -7.43 8.12 4.48
C LEU A 152 -6.78 8.19 3.09
N PHE A 153 -7.32 9.01 2.20
CA PHE A 153 -6.79 9.21 0.86
C PHE A 153 -5.39 9.82 0.90
N LEU A 154 -5.20 10.91 1.65
CA LEU A 154 -3.90 11.57 1.79
C LEU A 154 -2.88 10.63 2.44
N LEU A 155 -3.24 9.96 3.55
CA LEU A 155 -2.35 8.98 4.18
C LEU A 155 -1.96 7.87 3.20
N SER A 156 -2.92 7.37 2.42
CA SER A 156 -2.66 6.32 1.44
C SER A 156 -1.67 6.74 0.34
N MET A 157 -1.64 8.03 -0.01
CA MET A 157 -0.64 8.57 -0.95
C MET A 157 0.75 8.66 -0.31
N VAL A 158 0.83 8.96 0.99
CA VAL A 158 2.10 9.04 1.73
C VAL A 158 2.73 7.65 1.90
N ILE A 159 1.94 6.64 2.32
CA ILE A 159 2.48 5.32 2.70
C ILE A 159 2.33 4.25 1.61
N GLY A 160 1.94 4.64 0.39
CA GLY A 160 1.57 3.69 -0.66
C GLY A 160 1.67 4.23 -2.08
N GLY A 161 0.95 3.56 -2.98
CA GLY A 161 0.91 3.84 -4.41
C GLY A 161 0.00 2.86 -5.14
N ILE A 162 -0.29 3.13 -6.41
CA ILE A 162 -1.18 2.30 -7.25
C ILE A 162 -0.46 1.70 -8.47
N GLY A 163 -1.04 0.64 -9.06
CA GLY A 163 -0.42 -0.13 -10.14
C GLY A 163 0.54 -1.24 -9.66
N ARG A 164 1.52 -1.59 -10.50
CA ARG A 164 2.44 -2.70 -10.23
C ARG A 164 3.67 -2.28 -9.42
N ARG A 165 4.09 -3.17 -8.51
CA ARG A 165 5.27 -3.01 -7.62
C ARG A 165 5.22 -1.75 -6.74
N THR A 166 4.03 -1.37 -6.30
CA THR A 166 3.79 -0.20 -5.45
C THR A 166 4.56 -0.21 -4.14
N ARG A 167 4.72 -1.38 -3.53
CA ARG A 167 5.56 -1.58 -2.33
C ARG A 167 7.06 -1.34 -2.54
N ARG A 168 7.47 -1.00 -3.76
CA ARG A 168 8.84 -0.68 -4.18
C ARG A 168 8.84 0.67 -4.91
N ALA A 169 8.16 1.63 -4.29
CA ALA A 169 8.12 3.05 -4.58
C ALA A 169 7.60 3.44 -5.98
N ARG A 170 6.82 2.58 -6.64
CA ARG A 170 6.25 2.83 -7.98
C ARG A 170 4.79 3.25 -7.87
N GLY A 171 4.36 4.12 -8.78
CA GLY A 171 2.99 4.63 -8.81
C GLY A 171 2.61 5.43 -7.57
N CYS A 172 3.58 6.09 -6.94
CA CYS A 172 3.32 7.07 -5.90
C CYS A 172 2.82 8.36 -6.58
N MET A 173 1.95 9.08 -5.87
CA MET A 173 1.38 10.34 -6.32
C MET A 173 1.46 11.37 -5.19
N THR A 174 1.45 12.65 -5.53
CA THR A 174 1.32 13.76 -4.58
C THR A 174 0.14 14.67 -4.94
N THR A 175 -0.21 15.58 -4.05
CA THR A 175 -1.19 16.64 -4.24
C THR A 175 -0.72 17.92 -3.54
N GLN A 176 -1.34 19.05 -3.83
CA GLN A 176 -0.97 20.35 -3.24
C GLN A 176 -1.02 20.31 -1.71
N MET A 177 -2.04 19.65 -1.13
CA MET A 177 -2.16 19.51 0.33
C MET A 177 -0.95 18.83 0.98
N LEU A 178 -0.30 17.87 0.31
CA LEU A 178 0.90 17.23 0.85
C LEU A 178 2.14 18.11 0.74
N LYS A 179 2.19 18.99 -0.26
CA LYS A 179 3.29 19.94 -0.46
C LYS A 179 3.31 21.08 0.55
N GLU A 180 2.22 21.26 1.30
CA GLU A 180 2.13 22.25 2.37
C GLU A 180 2.73 21.75 3.68
N ILE A 181 2.86 20.42 3.83
CA ILE A 181 3.46 19.78 5.01
C ILE A 181 4.97 20.03 4.99
N SER A 182 5.53 20.48 6.10
CA SER A 182 6.99 20.55 6.26
C SER A 182 7.58 19.21 6.70
N ARG A 183 8.88 19.04 6.47
CA ARG A 183 9.60 17.83 6.86
C ARG A 183 9.51 17.55 8.36
N LYS A 184 9.52 18.60 9.18
CA LYS A 184 9.43 18.52 10.65
C LYS A 184 8.05 18.06 11.13
N GLU A 185 7.00 18.35 10.36
CA GLU A 185 5.62 18.02 10.72
C GLU A 185 5.17 16.67 10.17
N LEU A 186 5.90 16.09 9.22
CA LEU A 186 5.42 14.92 8.46
C LEU A 186 5.13 13.69 9.35
N SER A 187 5.98 13.39 10.33
CA SER A 187 5.80 12.23 11.22
C SER A 187 4.61 12.41 12.16
N GLU A 188 4.47 13.59 12.75
CA GLU A 188 3.31 13.99 13.55
C GLU A 188 2.02 13.96 12.72
N TRP A 189 2.07 14.49 11.49
CA TRP A 189 0.96 14.46 10.56
C TRP A 189 0.52 13.02 10.24
N ILE A 190 1.47 12.12 9.94
CA ILE A 190 1.20 10.69 9.70
C ILE A 190 0.54 10.06 10.93
N THR A 191 1.07 10.33 12.12
CA THR A 191 0.59 9.79 13.40
C THR A 191 -0.84 10.19 13.67
N GLN A 192 -1.17 11.48 13.53
CA GLN A 192 -2.53 11.98 13.69
C GLN A 192 -3.51 11.30 12.73
N ARG A 193 -3.13 11.13 11.45
CA ARG A 193 -4.01 10.49 10.45
C ARG A 193 -4.20 9.02 10.75
N LEU A 194 -3.14 8.31 11.16
CA LEU A 194 -3.24 6.92 11.59
C LEU A 194 -4.20 6.77 12.77
N ASN A 195 -4.09 7.63 13.79
CA ASN A 195 -4.97 7.58 14.96
C ASN A 195 -6.43 7.90 14.61
N ILE A 196 -6.67 8.88 13.73
CA ILE A 196 -8.01 9.19 13.19
C ILE A 196 -8.60 7.99 12.43
N ILE A 197 -7.80 7.34 11.57
CA ILE A 197 -8.23 6.21 10.75
C ILE A 197 -8.45 4.95 11.59
N CYS A 198 -7.61 4.76 12.61
CA CYS A 198 -7.71 3.66 13.56
C CYS A 198 -8.88 3.84 14.53
N GLY A 199 -9.25 5.08 14.85
CA GLY A 199 -10.29 5.42 15.83
C GLY A 199 -9.81 5.36 17.28
N CYS A 200 -8.49 5.31 17.52
CA CYS A 200 -7.86 5.34 18.84
C CYS A 200 -6.39 5.80 18.73
N GLU A 201 -5.80 6.17 19.87
CA GLU A 201 -4.38 6.56 19.98
C GLU A 201 -3.46 5.34 19.98
N ALA A 202 -3.40 4.64 18.85
CA ALA A 202 -2.58 3.45 18.69
C ALA A 202 -1.17 3.74 18.15
N TYR A 203 -0.90 4.96 17.73
CA TYR A 203 0.37 5.37 17.13
C TYR A 203 0.94 6.59 17.84
N GLN A 204 2.25 6.59 17.98
CA GLN A 204 3.03 7.67 18.57
C GLN A 204 4.19 8.01 17.65
N THR A 205 4.65 9.26 17.70
CA THR A 205 5.84 9.68 16.95
C THR A 205 6.98 10.04 17.88
N GLN A 206 8.19 9.71 17.42
CA GLN A 206 9.43 10.19 17.96
C GLN A 206 10.32 10.57 16.78
N GLU A 207 10.59 11.87 16.63
CA GLU A 207 11.37 12.42 15.52
C GLU A 207 10.80 11.96 14.14
N ASP A 208 11.58 11.17 13.40
CA ASP A 208 11.27 10.68 12.05
C ASP A 208 10.61 9.31 12.03
N ILE A 209 10.25 8.81 13.21
CA ILE A 209 9.70 7.49 13.43
C ILE A 209 8.28 7.62 13.97
N VAL A 210 7.39 6.80 13.42
CA VAL A 210 6.04 6.58 13.94
C VAL A 210 5.94 5.11 14.31
N ASP A 211 5.69 4.81 15.58
CA ASP A 211 5.60 3.45 16.10
C ASP A 211 4.18 3.15 16.56
N ALA A 212 3.75 1.90 16.34
CA ALA A 212 2.50 1.41 16.89
C ALA A 212 2.68 1.05 18.37
N SER A 213 1.86 1.64 19.23
CA SER A 213 1.76 1.35 20.67
C SER A 213 0.88 0.12 20.90
N LEU A 214 1.28 -1.03 20.35
CA LEU A 214 0.56 -2.29 20.54
C LEU A 214 0.89 -2.88 21.91
N SER A 215 -0.14 -3.24 22.68
CA SER A 215 0.11 -3.99 23.92
C SER A 215 0.64 -5.40 23.59
N PRO A 216 1.51 -6.00 24.44
CA PRO A 216 2.03 -7.35 24.22
C PRO A 216 0.94 -8.41 24.05
N ASN A 217 -0.24 -8.19 24.65
CA ASN A 217 -1.39 -9.09 24.59
C ASN A 217 -2.25 -8.89 23.32
N GLN A 218 -2.00 -7.83 22.55
CA GLN A 218 -2.75 -7.52 21.33
C GLN A 218 -2.20 -8.32 20.15
N ILE A 219 -2.55 -9.61 20.12
CA ILE A 219 -2.13 -10.52 19.08
C ILE A 219 -3.02 -10.32 17.84
N THR A 220 -2.43 -9.78 16.79
CA THR A 220 -3.06 -9.70 15.47
C THR A 220 -2.51 -10.81 14.56
N ASN A 221 -3.41 -11.58 13.95
CA ASN A 221 -3.08 -12.64 12.98
C ASN A 221 -3.13 -12.13 11.52
N ARG A 222 -2.96 -10.82 11.35
CA ARG A 222 -2.94 -10.13 10.06
C ARG A 222 -1.87 -9.03 10.05
N PRO A 223 -1.46 -8.54 8.86
CA PRO A 223 -0.58 -7.38 8.78
C PRO A 223 -1.20 -6.15 9.46
N VAL A 224 -0.40 -5.48 10.27
CA VAL A 224 -0.66 -4.20 10.95
C VAL A 224 0.62 -3.38 10.85
N ILE A 225 0.53 -2.06 10.74
CA ILE A 225 1.70 -1.19 10.77
C ILE A 225 2.37 -1.35 12.14
N GLU A 226 3.66 -1.70 12.14
CA GLU A 226 4.48 -1.73 13.35
C GLU A 226 5.26 -0.42 13.48
N GLN A 227 5.80 0.07 12.36
CA GLN A 227 6.63 1.25 12.32
C GLN A 227 6.57 1.93 10.96
N ILE A 228 6.62 3.26 10.93
CA ILE A 228 6.91 4.06 9.75
C ILE A 228 8.17 4.88 10.01
N ARG A 229 9.05 4.97 9.01
CA ARG A 229 10.24 5.83 9.05
C ARG A 229 10.26 6.76 7.84
N ILE A 230 10.66 8.00 8.06
CA ILE A 230 10.94 8.95 7.00
C ILE A 230 12.44 8.90 6.70
N GLY A 231 12.80 8.62 5.45
CA GLY A 231 14.20 8.51 5.05
C GLY A 231 14.81 9.85 4.62
N ARG A 232 15.95 9.75 3.95
CA ARG A 232 16.73 10.93 3.48
C ARG A 232 16.11 11.57 2.22
N PRO A 233 16.32 12.87 1.99
CA PRO A 233 15.82 13.53 0.79
C PRO A 233 16.39 12.89 -0.49
N ILE A 234 15.56 12.79 -1.53
CA ILE A 234 15.88 12.20 -2.82
C ILE A 234 15.95 13.29 -3.88
N SER A 235 17.08 13.37 -4.58
CA SER A 235 17.27 14.27 -5.72
C SER A 235 16.78 13.65 -7.04
N ASN A 236 16.97 12.34 -7.23
CA ASN A 236 16.60 11.63 -8.45
C ASN A 236 15.80 10.36 -8.15
N VAL A 237 14.55 10.33 -8.63
CA VAL A 237 13.62 9.19 -8.46
C VAL A 237 14.15 7.92 -9.11
N ASP A 238 14.74 8.01 -10.31
CA ASP A 238 15.15 6.83 -11.07
C ASP A 238 16.36 6.14 -10.43
N ASP A 239 17.32 6.93 -9.94
CA ASP A 239 18.48 6.40 -9.19
C ASP A 239 18.00 5.73 -7.89
N TYR A 240 17.07 6.37 -7.18
CA TYR A 240 16.51 5.80 -5.96
C TYR A 240 15.74 4.49 -6.21
N LEU A 241 14.97 4.41 -7.31
CA LEU A 241 14.31 3.16 -7.73
C LEU A 241 15.31 2.06 -8.08
N MET A 242 16.49 2.42 -8.60
CA MET A 242 17.59 1.48 -8.86
C MET A 242 18.15 0.93 -7.54
N LYS A 243 18.40 1.79 -6.54
CA LYS A 243 18.81 1.37 -5.18
C LYS A 243 17.82 0.40 -4.55
N ILE A 244 16.52 0.69 -4.63
CA ILE A 244 15.46 -0.20 -4.14
C ILE A 244 15.51 -1.58 -4.81
N ASP A 245 15.68 -1.58 -6.13
CA ASP A 245 15.72 -2.82 -6.88
C ASP A 245 17.01 -3.63 -6.60
N ASN A 246 18.15 -2.97 -6.43
CA ASN A 246 19.43 -3.58 -6.02
C ASN A 246 19.34 -4.19 -4.62
N ALA A 247 18.86 -3.43 -3.64
CA ALA A 247 18.63 -3.91 -2.28
C ALA A 247 17.70 -5.14 -2.29
N ALA A 248 16.60 -5.09 -3.06
CA ALA A 248 15.69 -6.23 -3.16
C ALA A 248 16.36 -7.46 -3.81
N HIS A 249 17.28 -7.26 -4.76
CA HIS A 249 18.05 -8.34 -5.34
C HIS A 249 19.05 -8.93 -4.35
N LYS A 250 19.80 -8.09 -3.63
CA LYS A 250 20.78 -8.47 -2.60
C LYS A 250 20.12 -9.26 -1.47
N THR A 251 19.02 -8.76 -0.90
CA THR A 251 18.25 -9.47 0.13
C THR A 251 17.82 -10.86 -0.36
N ARG A 252 17.41 -10.97 -1.62
CA ARG A 252 17.00 -12.24 -2.23
C ARG A 252 18.17 -13.22 -2.45
N ALA A 253 19.39 -12.72 -2.67
CA ALA A 253 20.58 -13.53 -2.88
C ALA A 253 21.11 -14.11 -1.55
N ILE A 254 21.08 -13.32 -0.47
CA ILE A 254 21.70 -13.67 0.82
C ILE A 254 20.79 -14.59 1.67
N LYS A 255 19.48 -14.34 1.74
CA LYS A 255 18.60 -15.02 2.71
C LYS A 255 17.76 -16.13 2.09
N ARG A 256 17.75 -17.32 2.70
CA ARG A 256 17.02 -18.51 2.21
C ARG A 256 15.49 -18.37 2.32
N ASP A 257 14.96 -17.74 3.38
CA ASP A 257 13.52 -17.70 3.68
C ASP A 257 12.75 -16.35 3.43
N LYS A 258 13.44 -15.28 2.99
CA LYS A 258 12.92 -14.18 2.12
C LYS A 258 11.66 -13.42 2.58
N TYR A 259 11.61 -12.95 3.81
CA TYR A 259 10.40 -12.30 4.31
C TYR A 259 10.29 -10.84 3.90
N ALA A 260 11.36 -10.04 3.94
CA ALA A 260 11.28 -8.59 3.70
C ALA A 260 10.83 -8.22 2.28
N THR A 261 11.15 -9.05 1.28
CA THR A 261 10.70 -8.84 -0.10
C THR A 261 9.44 -9.61 -0.47
N GLY A 262 8.94 -10.46 0.43
CA GLY A 262 7.93 -11.46 0.12
C GLY A 262 8.44 -12.51 -0.88
N PHE A 263 7.60 -13.51 -1.13
CA PHE A 263 7.92 -14.62 -2.03
C PHE A 263 6.67 -15.14 -2.75
N THR A 264 6.89 -15.78 -3.90
CA THR A 264 5.82 -16.30 -4.77
C THR A 264 5.97 -17.77 -5.14
N LYS A 265 7.04 -18.46 -4.70
CA LYS A 265 7.32 -19.84 -5.09
C LYS A 265 6.51 -20.83 -4.25
N GLN A 266 5.79 -21.72 -4.92
CA GLN A 266 5.37 -23.00 -4.34
C GLN A 266 6.64 -23.75 -3.90
N LYS A 267 6.80 -24.05 -2.61
CA LYS A 267 7.75 -25.10 -2.21
C LYS A 267 7.18 -26.39 -2.82
N GLN A 268 7.77 -26.90 -3.89
CA GLN A 268 7.56 -28.31 -4.23
C GLN A 268 8.02 -29.07 -3.00
N LYS A 269 7.11 -29.77 -2.31
CA LYS A 269 7.52 -30.74 -1.29
C LYS A 269 8.50 -31.67 -2.00
N GLN A 270 9.76 -31.68 -1.54
CA GLN A 270 10.72 -32.68 -2.01
C GLN A 270 10.06 -34.03 -1.80
N LYS A 271 10.05 -34.84 -2.87
CA LYS A 271 9.57 -36.22 -2.84
C LYS A 271 10.35 -36.96 -1.76
N GLN A 272 9.76 -37.18 -0.59
CA GLN A 272 10.16 -38.31 0.23
C GLN A 272 9.49 -39.54 -0.41
N ASN A 273 10.33 -40.42 -0.96
CA ASN A 273 10.01 -41.79 -1.38
C ASN A 273 9.02 -41.96 -2.55
N GLY A 274 9.41 -41.48 -3.73
CA GLY A 274 9.12 -42.16 -5.02
C GLY A 274 7.68 -42.29 -5.51
N LYS A 275 6.65 -42.01 -4.71
CA LYS A 275 5.25 -42.17 -5.12
C LYS A 275 4.59 -40.79 -5.34
N PRO A 276 4.03 -40.50 -6.52
CA PRO A 276 3.26 -39.29 -6.73
C PRO A 276 2.00 -39.33 -5.86
N LYS A 277 1.97 -38.58 -4.75
CA LYS A 277 0.73 -38.39 -3.99
C LYS A 277 -0.26 -37.62 -4.85
N HIS A 278 -1.45 -38.20 -5.04
CA HIS A 278 -2.64 -37.56 -5.58
C HIS A 278 -2.77 -36.12 -5.06
N ARG A 279 -2.85 -35.17 -6.01
CA ARG A 279 -3.30 -33.76 -5.90
C ARG A 279 -3.60 -33.25 -4.48
N SER A 280 -2.62 -33.22 -3.57
CA SER A 280 -2.76 -32.43 -2.35
C SER A 280 -2.75 -30.97 -2.78
N LYS A 281 -3.87 -30.26 -2.57
CA LYS A 281 -4.00 -28.80 -2.79
C LYS A 281 -2.76 -28.10 -2.21
N CYS A 282 -1.76 -27.84 -3.05
CA CYS A 282 -0.60 -27.07 -2.66
C CYS A 282 -1.08 -25.63 -2.58
N LEU A 283 -1.44 -25.19 -1.37
CA LEU A 283 -1.70 -23.77 -1.12
C LEU A 283 -0.48 -23.00 -1.64
N PRO A 284 -0.67 -22.00 -2.51
CA PRO A 284 0.46 -21.26 -3.03
C PRO A 284 1.10 -20.48 -1.87
N ASN A 285 2.32 -20.88 -1.49
CA ASN A 285 3.19 -20.14 -0.58
C ASN A 285 3.48 -18.75 -1.16
N ARG A 286 2.58 -17.80 -0.89
CA ARG A 286 2.69 -16.42 -1.34
C ARG A 286 2.70 -15.53 -0.12
N LEU A 287 3.82 -14.84 0.08
CA LEU A 287 3.93 -13.79 1.09
C LEU A 287 4.10 -12.46 0.38
N ALA A 288 3.24 -11.53 0.78
CA ALA A 288 3.36 -10.13 0.44
C ALA A 288 4.58 -9.51 1.17
N SER A 289 5.38 -8.69 0.49
CA SER A 289 6.45 -7.92 1.14
C SER A 289 5.89 -7.10 2.33
N PRO A 290 6.43 -7.31 3.54
CA PRO A 290 6.07 -6.61 4.77
C PRO A 290 6.85 -5.31 4.99
N ALA A 291 7.83 -5.00 4.14
CA ALA A 291 8.45 -3.68 4.07
C ALA A 291 7.95 -2.96 2.83
N ILE A 292 7.20 -1.88 3.00
CA ILE A 292 6.66 -1.05 1.92
C ILE A 292 7.55 0.19 1.82
N VAL A 293 7.99 0.49 0.61
CA VAL A 293 8.67 1.76 0.30
C VAL A 293 7.73 2.57 -0.58
N SER A 294 7.38 3.78 -0.15
CA SER A 294 6.67 4.80 -0.92
C SER A 294 7.50 6.07 -0.99
N LEU A 295 7.09 7.02 -1.83
CA LEU A 295 7.68 8.35 -1.93
C LEU A 295 6.59 9.37 -1.58
N VAL A 296 7.00 10.45 -0.93
CA VAL A 296 6.15 11.62 -0.66
C VAL A 296 6.87 12.88 -1.11
N GLU A 297 6.17 13.75 -1.84
CA GLU A 297 6.66 15.08 -2.22
C GLU A 297 5.99 16.10 -1.29
N ILE A 298 6.79 16.69 -0.41
CA ILE A 298 6.42 17.69 0.60
C ILE A 298 7.07 19.05 0.26
N LYS A 299 6.96 20.04 1.16
CA LYS A 299 7.47 21.40 0.93
C LYS A 299 8.96 21.43 0.57
N GLU A 300 9.78 20.63 1.25
CA GLU A 300 11.24 20.60 1.09
C GLU A 300 11.73 19.65 -0.02
N GLY A 301 10.81 18.97 -0.70
CA GLY A 301 11.15 18.06 -1.80
C GLY A 301 10.65 16.64 -1.58
N LEU A 302 11.39 15.69 -2.13
CA LEU A 302 10.97 14.29 -2.19
C LEU A 302 11.66 13.46 -1.11
N PHE A 303 10.88 12.69 -0.36
CA PHE A 303 11.38 11.81 0.70
C PHE A 303 10.79 10.42 0.55
N PRO A 304 11.55 9.36 0.88
CA PRO A 304 11.00 8.03 0.99
C PRO A 304 10.30 7.86 2.34
N VAL A 305 9.22 7.10 2.32
CA VAL A 305 8.52 6.66 3.52
C VAL A 305 8.57 5.14 3.55
N TYR A 306 9.09 4.62 4.66
CA TYR A 306 9.26 3.18 4.87
C TYR A 306 8.21 2.70 5.86
N THR A 307 7.26 1.90 5.40
CA THR A 307 6.22 1.33 6.25
C THR A 307 6.51 -0.14 6.50
N LEU A 308 6.86 -0.46 7.73
CA LEU A 308 7.04 -1.83 8.22
C LEU A 308 5.70 -2.33 8.75
N VAL A 309 5.17 -3.37 8.12
CA VAL A 309 3.97 -4.06 8.59
C VAL A 309 4.33 -5.42 9.15
N LYS A 310 3.67 -5.83 10.24
CA LYS A 310 3.81 -7.14 10.86
C LYS A 310 3.77 -8.24 9.80
N ALA A 311 4.88 -8.97 9.68
CA ALA A 311 5.01 -10.03 8.70
C ALA A 311 4.32 -11.27 9.27
N ILE A 312 3.27 -11.75 8.60
CA ILE A 312 2.52 -12.93 9.03
C ILE A 312 2.38 -13.88 7.87
N TYR A 313 2.67 -15.15 8.13
CA TYR A 313 2.59 -16.21 7.15
C TYR A 313 1.98 -17.46 7.77
N ASN A 314 0.85 -17.92 7.21
CA ASN A 314 0.08 -19.05 7.74
C ASN A 314 -0.29 -18.90 9.23
N GLY A 315 -0.59 -17.68 9.67
CA GLY A 315 -0.93 -17.38 11.06
C GLY A 315 0.28 -17.09 11.95
N GLU A 316 1.49 -17.46 11.52
CA GLU A 316 2.71 -17.28 12.31
C GLU A 316 3.38 -15.93 12.01
N PRO A 317 3.80 -15.18 13.03
CA PRO A 317 4.61 -13.99 12.84
C PRO A 317 6.01 -14.37 12.36
N LEU A 318 6.59 -13.51 11.54
CA LEU A 318 7.93 -13.66 10.98
C LEU A 318 8.75 -12.42 11.28
N ASP A 319 10.08 -12.56 11.38
CA ASP A 319 10.99 -11.42 11.55
C ASP A 319 10.54 -10.51 12.71
N LEU A 320 10.30 -11.11 13.89
CA LEU A 320 9.76 -10.43 15.09
C LEU A 320 10.56 -9.17 15.45
N GLU A 321 11.89 -9.29 15.42
CA GLU A 321 12.83 -8.20 15.70
C GLU A 321 13.04 -7.23 14.52
N ARG A 322 12.29 -7.41 13.43
CA ARG A 322 12.35 -6.58 12.21
C ARG A 322 13.74 -6.56 11.52
N GLN A 323 14.68 -7.42 11.91
CA GLN A 323 16.07 -7.38 11.45
C GLN A 323 16.20 -7.50 9.93
N GLU A 324 15.44 -8.40 9.29
CA GLU A 324 15.50 -8.54 7.84
C GLU A 324 14.94 -7.31 7.12
N ARG A 325 13.82 -6.80 7.60
CA ARG A 325 13.19 -5.59 7.04
C ARG A 325 14.08 -4.37 7.23
N MET A 326 14.67 -4.20 8.41
CA MET A 326 15.58 -3.10 8.73
C MET A 326 16.85 -3.15 7.87
N GLN A 327 17.46 -4.32 7.71
CA GLN A 327 18.61 -4.49 6.81
C GLN A 327 18.27 -4.11 5.37
N PHE A 328 17.08 -4.48 4.89
CA PHE A 328 16.62 -4.10 3.56
C PHE A 328 16.49 -2.58 3.42
N LEU A 329 15.98 -1.86 4.43
CA LEU A 329 15.93 -0.39 4.40
C LEU A 329 17.32 0.23 4.43
N GLN A 330 18.22 -0.29 5.27
CA GLN A 330 19.60 0.18 5.33
C GLN A 330 20.33 -0.01 4.00
N ASP A 331 20.14 -1.16 3.33
CA ASP A 331 20.70 -1.41 2.00
C ASP A 331 20.18 -0.40 0.94
N ILE A 332 18.98 0.17 1.11
CA ILE A 332 18.45 1.22 0.23
C ILE A 332 19.11 2.58 0.52
N GLU A 333 19.19 2.95 1.80
CA GLU A 333 19.71 4.26 2.24
C GLU A 333 21.23 4.40 2.05
N VAL A 334 21.97 3.29 2.21
CA VAL A 334 23.45 3.27 2.09
C VAL A 334 23.90 2.87 0.68
N GLY A 335 23.09 2.12 -0.07
CA GLY A 335 23.49 1.61 -1.37
C GLY A 335 23.91 2.72 -2.34
N GLU A 336 25.05 2.53 -3.00
CA GLU A 336 25.58 3.44 -4.03
C GLU A 336 24.71 3.44 -5.28
#